data_AF-A0A2V8P8Y6-F1
#
_entry.id   AF-A0A2V8P8Y6-F1
#
_cell.length_a   1.000
_cell.length_b   1.000
_cell.length_c   1.000
_cell.angle_alpha   90.00
_cell.angle_beta   90.00
_cell.angle_gamma   90.00
#
_symmetry.space_group_name_H-M   'P 1'
#
loop_
_entity.id
_entity.type
_entity.pdbx_description
1 polymer ?
#
loop_
_entity_poly.entity_id
_entity_poly.type
_entity_poly.pdbx_seq_one_letter_code
_entity_poly.pdbx_strand_id
1 'polypeptide(L)'
;MEWDLRRPDAPYIVKSPWLCDYLDEALDSGQYIIDHAIIPMRDLYSAAESRRDVTRRAEAALAQKEIHGGLWHTRVQEQQEIVLANQFYKILYTISKRDIPMTLLSFPRFVRDSEYLYRKLEFMLNGIEYQKFLQVFKQIARPELVHDFFQRSATAE
;
A
#
# COMPACT_ATOMS: atom_id res chain seq x y z
N MET A 1 3.63 -10.95 -5.24
CA MET A 1 3.42 -9.89 -6.25
C MET A 1 4.09 -8.61 -5.78
N GLU A 2 5.41 -8.66 -5.63
CA GLU A 2 6.23 -7.45 -5.48
C GLU A 2 7.18 -7.48 -6.66
N TRP A 3 7.04 -6.51 -7.56
CA TRP A 3 7.83 -6.44 -8.78
C TRP A 3 8.83 -5.30 -8.65
N ASP A 4 10.07 -5.56 -9.05
CA ASP A 4 11.06 -4.51 -9.26
C ASP A 4 10.87 -3.95 -10.66
N LEU A 5 10.56 -2.65 -10.73
CA LEU A 5 10.34 -1.90 -11.98
C LEU A 5 11.52 -2.04 -12.95
N ARG A 6 12.73 -2.22 -12.42
CA ARG A 6 13.97 -2.22 -13.21
C ARG A 6 14.20 -3.53 -13.94
N ARG A 7 13.40 -4.56 -13.67
CA ARG A 7 13.56 -5.84 -14.35
C ARG A 7 13.06 -5.75 -15.79
N PRO A 8 13.75 -6.37 -16.77
CA PRO A 8 13.30 -6.39 -18.16
C PRO A 8 11.93 -7.06 -18.36
N ASP A 9 11.53 -7.94 -17.44
CA ASP A 9 10.26 -8.68 -17.45
C ASP A 9 9.19 -8.06 -16.54
N ALA A 10 9.40 -6.83 -16.04
CA ALA A 10 8.42 -6.18 -15.18
C ALA A 10 7.09 -5.97 -15.93
N PRO A 11 5.94 -6.31 -15.31
CA PRO A 11 4.65 -6.05 -15.91
C PRO A 11 4.36 -4.54 -15.97
N TYR A 12 3.43 -4.13 -16.82
CA TYR A 12 3.02 -2.72 -16.93
C TYR A 12 2.52 -2.14 -15.60
N ILE A 13 1.71 -2.90 -14.85
CA ILE A 13 1.29 -2.51 -13.49
C ILE A 13 2.25 -3.10 -12.46
N VAL A 14 3.11 -2.24 -11.91
CA VAL A 14 4.07 -2.60 -10.85
C VAL A 14 3.53 -2.22 -9.48
N LYS A 15 3.52 -3.18 -8.55
CA LYS A 15 3.28 -2.94 -7.12
C LYS A 15 4.52 -3.33 -6.34
N SER A 16 5.09 -2.39 -5.59
CA SER A 16 6.17 -2.66 -4.65
C SER A 16 6.25 -1.57 -3.57
N PRO A 17 6.33 -1.92 -2.28
CA PRO A 17 6.53 -0.93 -1.22
C PRO A 17 7.90 -0.25 -1.31
N TRP A 18 8.88 -0.92 -1.92
CA TRP A 18 10.26 -0.45 -2.09
C TRP A 18 10.39 0.70 -3.10
N LEU A 19 9.35 0.99 -3.89
CA LEU A 19 9.36 2.15 -4.79
C LEU A 19 9.62 3.46 -4.02
N CYS A 20 9.21 3.55 -2.76
CA CYS A 20 9.49 4.72 -1.91
C CYS A 20 10.99 4.95 -1.68
N ASP A 21 11.82 3.94 -1.87
CA ASP A 21 13.26 3.99 -1.63
C ASP A 21 14.08 4.32 -2.88
N TYR A 22 13.63 3.91 -4.07
CA TYR A 22 14.44 4.00 -5.29
C TYR A 22 13.73 4.62 -6.50
N LEU A 23 12.44 4.98 -6.43
CA LEU A 23 11.70 5.46 -7.60
C LEU A 23 12.37 6.70 -8.24
N ASP A 24 12.84 7.65 -7.44
CA ASP A 24 13.46 8.87 -7.96
C ASP A 24 14.73 8.57 -8.78
N GLU A 25 15.59 7.69 -8.26
CA GLU A 25 16.82 7.21 -8.94
C GLU A 25 16.49 6.43 -10.22
N ALA A 26 15.49 5.54 -10.16
CA ALA A 26 15.09 4.76 -11.34
C ALA A 26 14.65 5.65 -12.51
N LEU A 27 14.05 6.80 -12.22
CA LEU A 27 13.59 7.75 -13.22
C LEU A 27 14.68 8.68 -13.75
N ASP A 28 15.86 8.76 -13.12
CA ASP A 28 16.97 9.62 -13.58
C ASP A 28 17.50 9.23 -14.95
N SER A 29 17.50 7.94 -15.26
CA SER A 29 17.94 7.42 -16.56
C SER A 29 17.06 7.84 -17.73
N GLY A 30 15.82 8.28 -17.48
CA GLY A 30 14.79 8.50 -18.50
C GLY A 30 14.30 7.21 -19.17
N GLN A 31 14.72 6.03 -18.70
CA GLN A 31 14.31 4.74 -19.28
C GLN A 31 12.84 4.42 -19.02
N TYR A 32 12.26 4.97 -17.95
CA TYR A 32 10.89 4.70 -17.53
C TYR A 32 10.08 5.99 -17.49
N ILE A 33 8.82 5.88 -17.94
CA ILE A 33 7.80 6.91 -17.77
C ILE A 33 6.73 6.30 -16.87
N ILE A 34 6.36 7.01 -15.81
CA ILE A 34 5.28 6.59 -14.92
C ILE A 34 4.03 7.33 -15.34
N ASP A 35 3.08 6.61 -15.95
CA ASP A 35 1.83 7.20 -16.41
C ASP A 35 0.94 7.63 -15.23
N HIS A 36 0.92 6.84 -14.16
CA HIS A 36 0.10 7.12 -12.98
C HIS A 36 0.58 6.37 -11.73
N ALA A 37 0.48 7.01 -10.57
CA ALA A 37 0.74 6.40 -9.26
C ALA A 37 -0.56 6.18 -8.47
N ILE A 38 -0.83 4.94 -8.08
CA ILE A 38 -1.96 4.60 -7.19
C ILE A 38 -1.42 4.34 -5.79
N ILE A 39 -1.75 5.21 -4.84
CA ILE A 39 -1.18 5.19 -3.50
C ILE A 39 -2.29 4.86 -2.48
N PRO A 40 -2.29 3.64 -1.90
CA PRO A 40 -3.11 3.34 -0.75
C PRO A 40 -2.69 4.18 0.45
N MET A 41 -3.64 4.85 1.07
CA MET A 41 -3.43 5.67 2.27
C MET A 41 -4.26 5.10 3.42
N ARG A 42 -3.61 4.82 4.54
CA ARG A 42 -4.23 4.33 5.77
C ARG A 42 -3.85 5.26 6.90
N ASP A 43 -4.72 5.36 7.91
CA ASP A 43 -4.35 5.95 9.20
C ASP A 43 -2.98 5.39 9.68
N LEU A 44 -2.11 6.29 10.13
CA LEU A 44 -0.71 5.97 10.39
C LEU A 44 -0.57 4.98 11.56
N TYR A 45 -1.30 5.23 12.65
CA TYR A 45 -1.32 4.36 13.82
C TYR A 45 -1.81 2.96 13.44
N SER A 46 -2.96 2.87 12.77
CA SER A 46 -3.53 1.60 12.30
C SER A 46 -2.61 0.84 11.36
N ALA A 47 -1.85 1.54 10.52
CA ALA A 47 -0.86 0.92 9.62
C ALA A 47 0.34 0.38 10.40
N ALA A 48 0.84 1.12 11.40
CA ALA A 48 1.92 0.68 12.27
C ALA A 48 1.51 -0.49 13.15
N GLU A 49 0.35 -0.42 13.80
CA GLU A 49 -0.21 -1.50 14.62
C GLU A 49 -0.40 -2.78 13.83
N SER A 50 -0.86 -2.68 12.58
CA SER A 50 -0.95 -3.84 11.68
C SER A 50 0.39 -4.56 11.51
N ARG A 51 1.50 -3.83 11.44
CA ARG A 51 2.85 -4.39 11.29
C ARG A 51 3.39 -4.92 12.62
N ARG A 52 3.12 -4.22 13.72
CA ARG A 52 3.46 -4.67 15.08
C ARG A 52 2.74 -5.98 15.41
N ASP A 53 1.45 -6.08 15.12
CA ASP A 53 0.65 -7.29 15.34
C ASP A 53 1.15 -8.49 14.51
N VAL A 54 1.49 -8.30 13.24
CA VAL A 54 2.10 -9.34 12.40
C VAL A 54 3.44 -9.80 12.99
N THR A 55 4.25 -8.85 13.49
CA THR A 55 5.54 -9.15 14.13
C THR A 55 5.35 -9.95 15.42
N ARG A 56 4.48 -9.50 16.32
CA ARG A 56 4.14 -10.18 17.58
C ARG A 56 3.64 -11.61 17.34
N ARG A 57 2.78 -11.82 16.33
CA ARG A 57 2.28 -13.17 15.98
C ARG A 57 3.39 -14.08 15.46
N ALA A 58 4.30 -13.57 14.65
CA ALA A 58 5.41 -14.35 14.12
C ALA A 58 6.44 -14.72 15.20
N GLU A 59 6.75 -13.78 16.11
CA GLU A 59 7.62 -14.02 17.27
C GLU A 59 7.05 -15.07 18.21
N ALA A 60 5.75 -15.00 18.52
CA ALA A 60 5.06 -16.00 19.33
C ALA A 60 5.08 -17.40 18.70
N ALA A 61 5.11 -17.48 17.37
CA ALA A 61 5.20 -18.73 16.61
C ALA A 61 6.65 -19.25 16.45
N LEU A 62 7.66 -18.60 17.04
CA LEU A 62 9.08 -18.91 16.88
C LEU A 62 9.55 -18.94 15.42
N ALA A 63 8.88 -18.22 14.52
CA ALA A 63 9.28 -18.11 13.12
C ALA A 63 10.53 -17.20 12.98
N GLN A 64 11.55 -17.64 12.24
CA GLN A 64 12.81 -16.89 12.06
C GLN A 64 12.96 -16.11 10.75
N LYS A 65 13.83 -15.09 10.85
CA LYS A 65 14.60 -14.29 9.87
C LYS A 65 13.89 -13.22 9.06
N GLU A 66 12.73 -13.46 8.46
CA GLU A 66 12.00 -12.42 7.72
C GLU A 66 10.49 -12.53 7.94
N ILE A 67 9.91 -11.51 8.58
CA ILE A 67 8.47 -11.44 8.85
C ILE A 67 7.84 -10.60 7.75
N HIS A 68 7.30 -11.27 6.71
CA HIS A 68 6.58 -10.58 5.65
C HIS A 68 5.38 -9.82 6.22
N GLY A 69 5.34 -8.51 5.96
CA GLY A 69 4.31 -7.62 6.49
C GLY A 69 4.51 -7.20 7.96
N GLY A 70 5.61 -7.60 8.60
CA GLY A 70 6.01 -7.14 9.93
C GLY A 70 6.59 -5.71 9.91
N LEU A 71 7.40 -5.41 10.92
CA LEU A 71 8.14 -4.13 11.00
C LEU A 71 8.93 -3.89 9.71
N TRP A 72 9.00 -2.62 9.29
CA TRP A 72 9.66 -2.21 8.07
C TRP A 72 10.70 -1.15 8.40
N HIS A 73 11.90 -1.26 7.85
CA HIS A 73 13.06 -0.37 8.06
C HIS A 73 13.45 -0.08 9.53
N THR A 74 12.87 -0.77 10.50
CA THR A 74 13.23 -0.69 11.92
C THR A 74 12.97 -2.03 12.63
N ARG A 75 13.66 -2.22 13.76
CA ARG A 75 13.37 -3.30 14.72
C ARG A 75 12.71 -2.77 16.01
N VAL A 76 12.59 -1.45 16.13
CA VAL A 76 12.00 -0.76 17.28
C VAL A 76 10.54 -0.50 16.96
N GLN A 77 9.62 -1.17 17.65
CA GLN A 77 8.19 -1.16 17.33
C GLN A 77 7.59 0.26 17.37
N GLU A 78 8.04 1.07 18.31
CA GLU A 78 7.59 2.45 18.55
C GLU A 78 7.94 3.36 17.36
N GLN A 79 9.04 3.07 16.65
CA GLN A 79 9.49 3.86 15.51
C GLN A 79 8.71 3.58 14.22
N GLN A 80 7.87 2.55 14.18
CA GLN A 80 7.22 2.11 12.96
C GLN A 80 6.34 3.21 12.31
N GLU A 81 5.71 4.07 13.10
CA GLU A 81 4.94 5.21 12.61
C GLU A 81 5.83 6.22 11.90
N ILE A 82 6.96 6.60 12.51
CA ILE A 82 7.94 7.53 11.95
C ILE A 82 8.48 6.99 10.62
N VAL A 83 8.82 5.69 10.59
CA VAL A 83 9.26 5.05 9.35
C VAL A 83 8.19 5.14 8.27
N LEU A 84 6.95 4.76 8.57
CA LEU A 84 5.88 4.78 7.57
C LEU A 84 5.59 6.19 7.07
N ALA A 85 5.60 7.19 7.96
CA ALA A 85 5.46 8.59 7.59
C ALA A 85 6.61 9.06 6.66
N ASN A 86 7.85 8.69 6.98
CA ASN A 86 9.01 9.02 6.14
C ASN A 86 8.92 8.37 4.76
N GLN A 87 8.53 7.09 4.68
CA GLN A 87 8.36 6.40 3.39
C GLN A 87 7.22 7.01 2.57
N PHE A 88 6.11 7.37 3.21
CA PHE A 88 5.00 8.07 2.56
C PHE A 88 5.40 9.46 2.05
N TYR A 89 6.20 10.20 2.82
CA TYR A 89 6.74 11.48 2.39
C TYR A 89 7.68 11.32 1.17
N LYS A 90 8.63 10.39 1.21
CA LYS A 90 9.57 10.15 0.11
C LYS A 90 8.86 9.87 -1.22
N ILE A 91 7.83 9.02 -1.21
CA ILE A 91 7.10 8.69 -2.44
C ILE A 91 6.29 9.86 -2.95
N LEU A 92 5.60 10.61 -2.08
CA LEU A 92 4.85 11.79 -2.49
C LEU A 92 5.76 12.91 -3.00
N TYR A 93 6.90 13.12 -2.36
CA TYR A 93 7.90 14.08 -2.82
C TYR A 93 8.42 13.70 -4.20
N THR A 94 8.76 12.43 -4.43
CA THR A 94 9.19 11.93 -5.75
C THR A 94 8.11 12.14 -6.81
N ILE A 95 6.86 11.75 -6.53
CA ILE A 95 5.73 11.92 -7.45
C ILE A 95 5.52 13.40 -7.78
N SER A 96 5.59 14.28 -6.78
CA SER A 96 5.46 15.74 -6.97
C SER A 96 6.63 16.32 -7.77
N LYS A 97 7.87 15.93 -7.46
CA LYS A 97 9.08 16.39 -8.16
C LYS A 97 9.07 16.01 -9.64
N ARG A 98 8.53 14.84 -9.96
CA ARG A 98 8.50 14.26 -11.32
C ARG A 98 7.21 14.54 -12.07
N ASP A 99 6.29 15.30 -11.48
CA ASP A 99 4.97 15.63 -12.05
C ASP A 99 4.17 14.39 -12.49
N ILE A 100 4.19 13.34 -11.66
CA ILE A 100 3.50 12.07 -11.94
C ILE A 100 2.03 12.19 -11.51
N PRO A 101 1.05 11.92 -12.40
CA PRO A 101 -0.36 11.84 -12.02
C PRO A 101 -0.61 10.83 -10.90
N MET A 102 -1.44 11.18 -9.92
CA MET A 102 -1.66 10.31 -8.76
C MET A 102 -3.12 10.15 -8.33
N THR A 103 -3.45 8.97 -7.80
CA THR A 103 -4.72 8.67 -7.14
C THR A 103 -4.46 8.13 -5.74
N LEU A 104 -4.91 8.85 -4.72
CA LEU A 104 -4.94 8.36 -3.35
C LEU A 104 -6.20 7.51 -3.11
N LEU A 105 -6.00 6.30 -2.59
CA LEU A 105 -7.06 5.36 -2.19
C LEU A 105 -7.10 5.22 -0.67
N SER A 106 -8.19 5.68 -0.05
CA SER A 106 -8.35 5.59 1.41
C SER A 106 -8.67 4.16 1.85
N PHE A 107 -7.83 3.59 2.71
CA PHE A 107 -8.05 2.31 3.38
C PHE A 107 -8.69 2.53 4.76
N PRO A 108 -9.70 1.72 5.18
CA PRO A 108 -10.21 0.55 4.49
C PRO A 108 -11.35 0.83 3.49
N ARG A 109 -11.67 2.11 3.25
CA ARG A 109 -12.82 2.50 2.41
C ARG A 109 -12.83 1.79 1.07
N PHE A 110 -11.72 1.77 0.33
CA PHE A 110 -11.69 1.16 -0.99
C PHE A 110 -11.93 -0.37 -1.00
N VAL A 111 -11.80 -1.04 0.15
CA VAL A 111 -12.11 -2.48 0.29
C VAL A 111 -13.59 -2.71 0.65
N ARG A 112 -14.26 -1.69 1.20
CA ARG A 112 -15.65 -1.78 1.70
C ARG A 112 -16.67 -1.07 0.82
N ASP A 113 -16.23 -0.06 0.08
CA ASP A 113 -17.04 0.84 -0.75
C ASP A 113 -16.60 0.68 -2.21
N SER A 114 -17.32 -0.19 -2.93
CA SER A 114 -17.07 -0.48 -4.34
C SER A 114 -17.33 0.71 -5.25
N GLU A 115 -18.28 1.57 -4.91
CA GLU A 115 -18.57 2.77 -5.71
C GLU A 115 -17.42 3.77 -5.62
N TYR A 116 -16.89 3.96 -4.42
CA TYR A 116 -15.70 4.79 -4.22
C TYR A 116 -14.50 4.27 -5.00
N LEU A 117 -14.21 2.97 -4.91
CA LEU A 117 -13.07 2.39 -5.63
C LEU A 117 -13.27 2.50 -7.15
N TYR A 118 -14.47 2.21 -7.66
CA TYR A 118 -14.80 2.35 -9.08
C TYR A 118 -14.54 3.77 -9.58
N ARG A 119 -15.10 4.79 -8.92
CA ARG A 119 -14.90 6.20 -9.31
C ARG A 119 -13.43 6.62 -9.26
N LYS A 120 -12.66 6.13 -8.29
CA LYS A 120 -11.24 6.43 -8.17
C LYS A 120 -10.39 5.77 -9.25
N LEU A 121 -10.81 4.63 -9.78
CA LEU A 121 -10.09 3.87 -10.81
C LEU A 121 -10.66 4.06 -12.22
N GLU A 122 -11.75 4.82 -12.40
CA GLU A 122 -12.44 4.98 -13.68
C GLU A 122 -11.49 5.32 -14.84
N PHE A 123 -10.50 6.18 -14.58
CA PHE A 123 -9.49 6.59 -15.56
C PHE A 123 -8.70 5.43 -16.20
N MET A 124 -8.58 4.28 -15.53
CA MET A 124 -7.84 3.11 -16.03
C MET A 124 -8.75 1.91 -16.36
N LEU A 125 -10.05 2.01 -16.10
CA LEU A 125 -10.99 0.91 -16.32
C LEU A 125 -11.37 0.73 -17.81
N ASN A 126 -10.95 1.63 -18.69
CA ASN A 126 -11.13 1.53 -20.15
C ASN A 126 -12.58 1.19 -20.55
N GLY A 127 -13.56 1.87 -19.96
CA GLY A 127 -14.98 1.68 -20.25
C GLY A 127 -15.64 0.46 -19.59
N ILE A 128 -14.95 -0.27 -18.68
CA ILE A 128 -15.60 -1.31 -17.87
C ILE A 128 -16.72 -0.67 -17.05
N GLU A 129 -17.96 -1.10 -17.28
CA GLU A 129 -19.12 -0.60 -16.56
C GLU A 129 -19.09 -1.00 -15.08
N TYR A 130 -19.69 -0.15 -14.25
CA TYR A 130 -19.79 -0.38 -12.81
C TYR A 130 -20.38 -1.75 -12.44
N GLN A 131 -21.37 -2.26 -13.17
CA GLN A 131 -21.97 -3.56 -12.88
C GLN A 131 -20.96 -4.71 -13.05
N LYS A 132 -20.14 -4.66 -14.11
CA LYS A 132 -19.09 -5.65 -14.33
C LYS A 132 -17.98 -5.54 -13.28
N PHE A 133 -17.58 -4.32 -12.94
CA PHE A 133 -16.64 -4.06 -11.86
C PHE A 133 -17.16 -4.62 -10.54
N LEU A 134 -18.41 -4.35 -10.18
CA LEU A 134 -19.04 -4.77 -8.93
C LEU A 134 -19.09 -6.30 -8.80
N GLN A 135 -19.35 -7.01 -9.89
CA GLN A 135 -19.31 -8.48 -9.91
C GLN A 135 -17.92 -9.00 -9.52
N VAL A 136 -16.86 -8.46 -10.12
CA VAL A 136 -15.47 -8.86 -9.84
C VAL A 136 -15.05 -8.41 -8.43
N PHE A 137 -15.43 -7.21 -8.02
CA PHE A 137 -15.15 -6.68 -6.69
C PHE A 137 -15.70 -7.61 -5.60
N LYS A 138 -16.94 -8.08 -5.73
CA LYS A 138 -17.57 -9.00 -4.77
C LYS A 138 -16.87 -10.37 -4.69
N GLN A 139 -16.12 -10.77 -5.71
CA GLN A 139 -15.37 -12.03 -5.73
C GLN A 139 -13.98 -11.90 -5.10
N ILE A 140 -13.37 -10.72 -5.15
CA ILE A 140 -11.97 -10.51 -4.79
C ILE A 140 -11.82 -9.74 -3.47
N ALA A 141 -12.74 -8.81 -3.17
CA ALA A 141 -12.67 -8.02 -1.95
C ALA A 141 -12.83 -8.92 -0.73
N ARG A 142 -11.90 -8.80 0.21
CA ARG A 142 -11.88 -9.53 1.48
C ARG A 142 -11.96 -8.59 2.68
N PRO A 143 -13.11 -7.88 2.87
CA PRO A 143 -13.26 -6.91 3.96
C PRO A 143 -13.13 -7.55 5.34
N GLU A 144 -13.33 -8.86 5.47
CA GLU A 144 -13.16 -9.63 6.70
C GLU A 144 -11.70 -9.72 7.18
N LEU A 145 -10.72 -9.48 6.29
CA LEU A 145 -9.31 -9.42 6.66
C LEU A 145 -8.89 -8.03 7.19
N VAL A 146 -9.78 -7.04 7.13
CA VAL A 146 -9.50 -5.68 7.59
C VAL A 146 -9.61 -5.62 9.11
N HIS A 147 -8.49 -5.36 9.76
CA HIS A 147 -8.43 -5.18 11.21
C HIS A 147 -8.70 -3.73 11.59
N ASP A 148 -9.59 -3.53 12.57
CA ASP A 148 -9.80 -2.25 13.25
C ASP A 148 -8.95 -2.22 14.53
N PHE A 149 -7.92 -1.37 14.54
CA PHE A 149 -7.00 -1.26 15.66
C PHE A 149 -7.42 -0.20 16.69
N PHE A 150 -8.37 0.69 16.36
CA PHE A 150 -8.89 1.68 17.32
C PHE A 150 -9.87 1.06 18.32
N GLN A 151 -10.55 -0.02 17.96
CA GLN A 151 -11.44 -0.73 18.89
C GLN A 151 -10.68 -1.54 19.95
N ARG A 152 -9.46 -2.02 19.64
CA ARG A 152 -8.68 -2.86 20.57
C ARG A 152 -8.03 -2.09 21.71
N SER A 153 -7.71 -0.80 21.51
CA SER A 153 -7.14 0.05 22.55
C SER A 153 -8.14 0.36 23.68
N ALA A 154 -9.45 0.35 23.41
CA ALA A 154 -10.48 0.62 24.41
C ALA A 154 -10.78 -0.56 25.36
N THR A 155 -10.28 -1.75 25.07
CA THR A 155 -10.48 -2.97 25.88
C THR A 155 -9.23 -3.41 26.65
N ALA A 156 -8.17 -2.59 26.64
CA ALA A 156 -6.88 -2.89 27.26
C ALA A 156 -6.54 -1.97 28.46
N GLU A 157 -7.51 -1.18 28.94
CA GLU A 157 -7.43 -0.40 30.19
C GLU A 157 -8.23 -1.06 31.31
#